data_AF-A0A7J7HC41-F1
#
_entry.id   AF-A0A7J7HC41-F1
#
_cell.length_a   1.000
_cell.length_b   1.000
_cell.length_c   1.000
_cell.angle_alpha   90.00
_cell.angle_beta   90.00
_cell.angle_gamma   90.00
#
_symmetry.space_group_name_H-M   'P 1'
#
loop_
_entity.id
_entity.type
_entity.pdbx_description
1 polymer ?
#
loop_
_entity_poly.entity_id
_entity_poly.type
_entity_poly.pdbx_seq_one_letter_code
_entity_poly.pdbx_strand_id
1 'polypeptide(L)'
;MKKMLKLSNGVSVQMTLSLSLSAILLLMMCGGVRAWTGEIHGRVVCDVCGDSSIGPEDHALEGAEVAVLCITKSGEVLNYQAFTNSKGIYTVAETMPESDRWDACLARPISSFHKHCVHLGDGNSGVKFGYNHPSGYSHTVRPFVYQPADVPTYCL
;
A
#
# COMPACT_ATOMS: atom_id res chain seq x y z
N MET A 1 60.62 48.80 26.57
CA MET A 1 60.29 48.22 25.25
C MET A 1 59.08 47.32 25.41
N LYS A 2 57.87 47.79 25.03
CA LYS A 2 56.62 47.01 25.09
C LYS A 2 56.28 46.54 23.67
N LYS A 3 56.59 45.30 23.32
CA LYS A 3 55.99 44.63 22.15
C LYS A 3 54.84 43.77 22.68
N MET A 4 53.64 44.35 22.67
CA MET A 4 52.40 43.58 22.86
C MET A 4 52.26 42.64 21.66
N LEU A 5 52.30 41.32 21.90
CA LEU A 5 51.79 40.34 20.96
C LEU A 5 50.27 40.56 20.84
N LYS A 6 49.82 41.22 19.78
CA LYS A 6 48.44 41.10 19.31
C LYS A 6 48.31 39.77 18.58
N LEU A 7 48.03 38.69 19.30
CA LEU A 7 47.53 37.48 18.69
C LEU A 7 46.00 37.57 18.56
N SER A 8 45.55 37.63 17.30
CA SER A 8 44.63 36.63 16.78
C SER A 8 43.13 36.68 17.17
N ASN A 9 42.54 37.87 17.37
CA ASN A 9 41.07 37.96 17.40
C ASN A 9 40.42 37.60 16.05
N GLY A 10 41.10 37.86 14.92
CA GLY A 10 40.58 37.56 13.57
C GLY A 10 40.55 36.07 13.23
N VAL A 11 41.57 35.30 13.63
CA VAL A 11 41.65 33.85 13.33
C VAL A 11 40.62 33.07 14.16
N SER A 12 40.38 33.46 15.41
CA SER A 12 39.37 32.81 16.26
C SER A 12 37.95 33.03 15.74
N VAL A 13 37.63 34.24 15.23
CA VAL A 13 36.31 34.56 14.68
C VAL A 13 36.09 33.91 13.31
N GLN A 14 37.13 33.88 12.47
CA GLN A 14 37.04 33.23 11.16
C GLN A 14 36.89 31.70 11.28
N MET A 15 37.53 31.09 12.28
CA MET A 15 37.42 29.65 12.56
C MET A 15 36.08 29.26 13.18
N THR A 16 35.47 30.11 14.03
CA THR A 16 34.11 29.88 14.53
C THR A 16 33.04 30.11 13.45
N LEU A 17 33.25 31.07 12.54
CA LEU A 17 32.37 31.27 11.38
C LEU A 17 32.40 30.06 10.43
N SER A 18 33.59 29.53 10.10
CA SER A 18 33.68 28.37 9.21
C SER A 18 33.08 27.11 9.82
N LEU A 19 33.33 26.82 11.12
CA LEU A 19 32.70 25.68 11.80
C LEU A 19 31.18 25.79 11.83
N SER A 20 30.64 26.99 12.11
CA SER A 20 29.19 27.20 12.15
C SER A 20 28.55 27.08 10.76
N LEU A 21 29.20 27.59 9.71
CA LEU A 21 28.74 27.43 8.33
C LEU A 21 28.74 25.96 7.89
N SER A 22 29.80 25.21 8.23
CA SER A 22 29.88 23.77 7.96
C SER A 22 28.81 22.98 8.73
N ALA A 23 28.52 23.34 9.99
CA ALA A 23 27.47 22.70 10.78
C ALA A 23 26.06 22.99 10.22
N ILE A 24 25.79 24.23 9.79
CA ILE A 24 24.53 24.60 9.14
C ILE A 24 24.36 23.85 7.81
N LEU A 25 25.43 23.76 7.01
CA LEU A 25 25.41 23.01 5.76
C LEU A 25 25.15 21.51 6.02
N LEU A 26 25.76 20.93 7.05
CA LEU A 26 25.53 19.54 7.45
C LEU A 26 24.07 19.32 7.90
N LEU A 27 23.50 20.23 8.68
CA LEU A 27 22.10 20.20 9.12
C LEU A 27 21.10 20.32 7.96
N MET A 28 21.40 21.12 6.93
CA MET A 28 20.56 21.19 5.73
C MET A 28 20.59 19.89 4.91
N MET A 29 21.70 19.15 4.93
CA MET A 29 21.81 17.85 4.26
C MET A 29 21.17 16.70 5.06
N CYS A 30 20.78 16.92 6.32
CA CYS A 30 20.07 15.95 7.16
C CYS A 30 18.55 15.89 6.90
N GLY A 31 18.07 16.38 5.75
CA GLY A 31 16.70 16.15 5.30
C GLY A 31 16.45 14.66 5.07
N GLY A 32 16.07 13.93 6.11
CA GLY A 32 15.81 12.50 6.03
C GLY A 32 14.63 12.21 5.09
N VAL A 33 14.79 11.18 4.24
CA VAL A 33 13.67 10.60 3.50
C VAL A 33 12.73 10.00 4.53
N ARG A 34 11.51 10.54 4.65
CA ARG A 34 10.48 9.94 5.47
C ARG A 34 9.95 8.70 4.77
N ALA A 35 9.93 7.57 5.47
CA ALA A 35 9.34 6.34 4.96
C ALA A 35 7.83 6.36 5.21
N TRP A 36 7.09 5.76 4.29
CA TRP A 36 5.66 5.54 4.37
C TRP A 36 5.38 4.07 4.08
N THR A 37 4.53 3.45 4.91
CA THR A 37 4.09 2.07 4.76
C THR A 37 2.59 2.06 4.51
N GLY A 38 2.17 1.42 3.42
CA GLY A 38 0.76 1.20 3.09
C GLY A 38 0.41 -0.28 3.16
N GLU A 39 -0.85 -0.58 3.48
CA GLU A 39 -1.41 -1.93 3.42
C GLU A 39 -2.78 -1.88 2.74
N ILE A 40 -3.03 -2.82 1.85
CA ILE A 40 -4.34 -3.05 1.23
C ILE A 40 -4.70 -4.48 1.54
N HIS A 41 -5.89 -4.70 2.09
CA HIS A 41 -6.45 -6.04 2.20
C HIS A 41 -7.88 -6.07 1.68
N GLY A 42 -8.32 -7.26 1.32
CA GLY A 42 -9.70 -7.52 0.94
C GLY A 42 -10.03 -8.99 1.10
N ARG A 43 -11.26 -9.37 0.74
CA ARG A 43 -11.74 -10.73 0.87
C ARG A 43 -12.25 -11.26 -0.46
N VAL A 44 -12.05 -12.55 -0.72
CA VAL A 44 -12.65 -13.29 -1.84
C VAL A 44 -13.54 -14.39 -1.28
N VAL A 45 -14.77 -14.46 -1.79
CA VAL A 45 -15.84 -15.30 -1.27
C VAL A 45 -16.51 -16.02 -2.43
N CYS A 46 -16.98 -17.24 -2.18
CA CYS A 46 -17.97 -17.89 -3.04
C CYS A 46 -19.36 -17.49 -2.58
N ASP A 47 -20.06 -16.72 -3.41
CA ASP A 47 -21.50 -16.46 -3.34
C ASP A 47 -22.22 -17.69 -3.90
N VAL A 48 -22.65 -18.57 -3.00
CA VAL A 48 -23.17 -19.90 -3.33
C VAL A 48 -24.56 -19.80 -3.95
N CYS A 49 -25.38 -18.85 -3.50
CA CYS A 49 -26.72 -18.64 -4.03
C CYS A 49 -26.76 -17.71 -5.26
N GLY A 50 -25.64 -17.08 -5.61
CA GLY A 50 -25.53 -16.21 -6.76
C GLY A 50 -26.31 -14.90 -6.61
N ASP A 51 -26.66 -14.50 -5.39
CA ASP A 51 -27.54 -13.36 -5.11
C ASP A 51 -26.78 -12.03 -4.95
N SER A 52 -25.46 -12.06 -5.15
CA SER A 52 -24.53 -10.92 -5.03
C SER A 52 -24.43 -10.34 -3.61
N SER A 53 -24.93 -11.05 -2.60
CA SER A 53 -24.75 -10.72 -1.19
C SER A 53 -23.71 -11.64 -0.54
N ILE A 54 -23.42 -11.44 0.74
CA ILE A 54 -22.59 -12.37 1.52
C ILE A 54 -23.48 -12.95 2.61
N GLY A 55 -23.97 -14.16 2.38
CA GLY A 55 -24.84 -14.92 3.26
C GLY A 55 -24.10 -15.90 4.19
N PRO A 56 -24.81 -16.55 5.13
CA PRO A 56 -24.25 -17.61 5.98
C PRO A 56 -23.85 -18.88 5.21
N GLU A 57 -24.39 -19.11 4.02
CA GLU A 57 -24.06 -20.20 3.09
C GLU A 57 -22.74 -19.97 2.34
N ASP A 58 -22.29 -18.72 2.30
CA ASP A 58 -21.11 -18.32 1.56
C ASP A 58 -19.84 -18.63 2.32
N HIS A 59 -18.81 -18.99 1.56
CA HIS A 59 -17.54 -19.42 2.13
C HIS A 59 -16.35 -18.68 1.52
N ALA A 60 -15.31 -18.55 2.34
CA ALA A 60 -14.03 -18.02 1.91
C ALA A 60 -13.44 -18.86 0.79
N LEU A 61 -12.89 -18.21 -0.23
CA LEU A 61 -12.06 -18.88 -1.23
C LEU A 61 -10.60 -18.75 -0.84
N GLU A 62 -9.99 -19.84 -0.41
CA GLU A 62 -8.55 -19.95 -0.17
C GLU A 62 -7.78 -20.10 -1.48
N GLY A 63 -6.61 -19.47 -1.56
CA GLY A 63 -5.73 -19.51 -2.73
C GLY A 63 -6.22 -18.71 -3.94
N ALA A 64 -7.36 -18.01 -3.86
CA ALA A 64 -7.84 -17.14 -4.92
C ALA A 64 -6.83 -16.02 -5.22
N GLU A 65 -6.65 -15.73 -6.49
CA GLU A 65 -5.64 -14.81 -7.00
C GLU A 65 -6.24 -13.42 -7.23
N VAL A 66 -5.55 -12.40 -6.72
CA VAL A 66 -5.93 -11.00 -6.83
C VAL A 66 -4.73 -10.19 -7.29
N ALA A 67 -4.97 -9.27 -8.23
CA ALA A 67 -3.98 -8.27 -8.62
C ALA A 67 -4.37 -6.90 -8.05
N VAL A 68 -3.39 -6.19 -7.49
CA VAL A 68 -3.52 -4.81 -7.04
C VAL A 68 -2.53 -3.96 -7.83
N LEU A 69 -3.05 -3.04 -8.64
CA LEU A 69 -2.25 -2.10 -9.41
C LEU A 69 -2.32 -0.74 -8.73
N CYS A 70 -1.20 -0.18 -8.32
CA CYS A 70 -1.14 1.15 -7.71
C CYS A 70 -0.29 2.10 -8.56
N ILE A 71 -0.74 3.34 -8.71
CA ILE A 71 0.07 4.44 -9.23
C ILE A 71 0.61 5.26 -8.07
N THR A 72 1.90 5.57 -8.09
CA THR A 72 2.54 6.42 -7.08
C THR A 72 2.30 7.91 -7.39
N LYS A 73 2.68 8.80 -6.45
CA LYS A 73 2.61 10.25 -6.69
C LYS A 73 3.54 10.72 -7.82
N SER A 74 4.65 10.02 -8.08
CA SER A 74 5.54 10.29 -9.21
C SER A 74 5.02 9.76 -10.55
N GLY A 75 3.99 8.90 -10.54
CA GLY A 75 3.40 8.29 -11.72
C GLY A 75 3.95 6.91 -12.08
N GLU A 76 4.77 6.31 -11.21
CA GLU A 76 5.18 4.91 -11.35
C GLU A 76 3.99 3.99 -11.14
N VAL A 77 3.89 2.92 -11.95
CA VAL A 77 2.84 1.91 -11.83
C VAL A 77 3.42 0.63 -11.26
N LEU A 78 2.93 0.24 -10.10
CA LEU A 78 3.32 -0.94 -9.34
C LEU A 78 2.23 -2.01 -9.48
N ASN A 79 2.63 -3.26 -9.71
CA ASN A 79 1.71 -4.39 -9.88
C ASN A 79 2.02 -5.47 -8.84
N TYR A 80 1.10 -5.64 -7.89
CA TYR A 80 1.18 -6.65 -6.85
C TYR A 80 0.24 -7.81 -7.18
N GLN A 81 0.75 -9.03 -7.01
CA GLN A 81 -0.04 -10.25 -7.08
C GLN A 81 -0.12 -10.86 -5.68
N ALA A 82 -1.32 -11.18 -5.24
CA ALA A 82 -1.58 -11.74 -3.93
C ALA A 82 -2.52 -12.95 -4.03
N PHE A 83 -2.41 -13.84 -3.06
CA PHE A 83 -3.25 -15.02 -2.91
C PHE A 83 -3.98 -14.96 -1.57
N THR A 84 -5.22 -15.42 -1.55
CA THR A 84 -6.00 -15.44 -0.32
C THR A 84 -5.57 -16.57 0.62
N ASN A 85 -5.65 -16.31 1.92
CA ASN A 85 -5.50 -17.34 2.96
C ASN A 85 -6.80 -18.13 3.19
N SER A 86 -6.82 -19.01 4.20
CA SER A 86 -7.97 -19.84 4.58
C SER A 86 -9.23 -19.06 4.99
N LYS A 87 -9.13 -17.76 5.29
CA LYS A 87 -10.27 -16.87 5.54
C LYS A 87 -10.74 -16.11 4.29
N GLY A 88 -10.09 -16.37 3.15
CA GLY A 88 -10.34 -15.70 1.89
C GLY A 88 -9.71 -14.31 1.84
N ILE A 89 -8.79 -13.99 2.75
CA ILE A 89 -8.20 -12.64 2.86
C ILE A 89 -6.90 -12.59 2.07
N TYR A 90 -6.78 -11.59 1.18
CA TYR A 90 -5.52 -11.21 0.55
C TYR A 90 -5.00 -9.93 1.18
N THR A 91 -3.67 -9.77 1.23
CA THR A 91 -3.01 -8.57 1.75
C THR A 91 -1.84 -8.21 0.84
N VAL A 92 -1.69 -6.91 0.56
CA VAL A 92 -0.55 -6.30 -0.13
C VAL A 92 -0.04 -5.20 0.78
N ALA A 93 1.26 -5.18 1.04
CA ALA A 93 1.89 -4.12 1.81
C ALA A 93 3.18 -3.69 1.13
N GLU A 94 3.51 -2.40 1.25
CA GLU A 94 4.74 -1.84 0.69
C GLU A 94 5.27 -0.72 1.56
N THR A 95 6.60 -0.57 1.60
CA THR A 95 7.27 0.56 2.26
C THR A 95 8.10 1.34 1.25
N MET A 96 7.83 2.64 1.14
CA MET A 96 8.43 3.52 0.13
C MET A 96 8.61 4.94 0.68
N PRO A 97 9.32 5.83 -0.03
CA PRO A 97 9.40 7.24 0.36
C PRO A 97 8.02 7.90 0.46
N GLU A 98 7.78 8.70 1.52
CA GLU A 98 6.51 9.40 1.74
C GLU A 98 6.14 10.32 0.57
N SER A 99 7.15 10.93 -0.05
CA SER A 99 6.99 11.77 -1.24
C SER A 99 6.48 11.01 -2.46
N ASP A 100 6.64 9.69 -2.48
CA ASP A 100 6.25 8.83 -3.61
C ASP A 100 5.30 7.70 -3.22
N ARG A 101 4.56 7.90 -2.12
CA ARG A 101 3.53 6.96 -1.68
C ARG A 101 2.49 6.67 -2.78
N TRP A 102 1.73 5.59 -2.61
CA TRP A 102 0.58 5.32 -3.46
C TRP A 102 -0.37 6.52 -3.53
N ASP A 103 -0.84 6.83 -4.73
CA ASP A 103 -1.85 7.86 -5.01
C ASP A 103 -3.23 7.22 -5.19
N ALA A 104 -3.32 6.28 -6.13
CA ALA A 104 -4.53 5.52 -6.41
C ALA A 104 -4.21 4.08 -6.74
N CYS A 105 -5.16 3.19 -6.45
CA CYS A 105 -5.03 1.77 -6.70
C CYS A 105 -6.28 1.19 -7.37
N LEU A 106 -6.10 0.06 -8.04
CA LEU A 106 -7.11 -0.79 -8.63
C LEU A 106 -6.87 -2.21 -8.13
N ALA A 107 -7.76 -2.73 -7.30
CA ALA A 107 -7.78 -4.15 -6.95
C ALA A 107 -8.71 -4.89 -7.92
N ARG A 108 -8.30 -6.04 -8.44
CA ARG A 108 -9.16 -6.89 -9.28
C ARG A 108 -8.93 -8.37 -9.02
N PRO A 109 -9.99 -9.18 -9.04
CA PRO A 109 -9.85 -10.63 -8.99
C PRO A 109 -9.25 -11.12 -10.32
N ILE A 110 -8.40 -12.14 -10.26
CA ILE A 110 -7.77 -12.74 -11.45
C ILE A 110 -8.34 -14.14 -11.68
N SER A 111 -8.25 -15.00 -10.67
CA SER A 111 -8.66 -16.40 -10.78
C SER A 111 -9.08 -16.97 -9.44
N SER A 112 -9.98 -17.95 -9.46
CA SER A 112 -10.25 -18.82 -8.33
C SER A 112 -9.83 -20.24 -8.70
N PHE A 113 -9.06 -20.90 -7.83
CA PHE A 113 -8.66 -22.30 -8.03
C PHE A 113 -9.68 -23.29 -7.44
N HIS A 114 -10.89 -22.81 -7.15
CA HIS A 114 -11.96 -23.62 -6.58
C HIS A 114 -12.70 -24.39 -7.68
N LYS A 115 -13.15 -25.61 -7.39
CA LYS A 115 -13.82 -26.45 -8.41
C LYS A 115 -15.20 -25.93 -8.80
N HIS A 116 -15.92 -25.35 -7.85
CA HIS A 116 -17.33 -25.00 -8.03
C HIS A 116 -17.54 -23.51 -8.29
N CYS A 117 -16.77 -22.62 -7.66
CA CYS A 117 -16.98 -21.17 -7.74
C CYS A 117 -15.91 -20.53 -8.64
N VAL A 118 -16.15 -20.55 -9.95
CA VAL A 118 -15.20 -20.11 -10.99
C VAL A 118 -15.69 -18.92 -11.79
N HIS A 119 -16.99 -18.65 -11.76
CA HIS A 119 -17.57 -17.52 -12.48
C HIS A 119 -17.46 -16.27 -11.65
N LEU A 120 -16.82 -15.25 -12.21
CA LEU A 120 -16.86 -13.94 -11.60
C LEU A 120 -18.27 -13.37 -11.81
N GLY A 121 -18.95 -12.97 -10.74
CA GLY A 121 -20.28 -12.36 -10.87
C GLY A 121 -20.24 -11.13 -11.77
N ASP A 122 -21.32 -10.86 -12.50
CA ASP A 122 -21.42 -9.86 -13.58
C ASP A 122 -21.04 -8.40 -13.18
N GLY A 123 -20.84 -8.13 -11.88
CA GLY A 123 -20.61 -6.78 -11.33
C GLY A 123 -19.19 -6.42 -10.89
N ASN A 124 -18.15 -7.24 -11.12
CA ASN A 124 -16.87 -7.04 -10.40
C ASN A 124 -15.58 -7.06 -11.26
N SER A 125 -15.50 -6.21 -12.28
CA SER A 125 -14.29 -5.99 -13.10
C SER A 125 -13.08 -5.36 -12.37
N GLY A 126 -13.28 -4.92 -11.12
CA GLY A 126 -12.25 -4.34 -10.25
C GLY A 126 -12.77 -3.17 -9.43
N VAL A 127 -12.02 -2.78 -8.40
CA VAL A 127 -12.36 -1.68 -7.49
C VAL A 127 -11.24 -0.67 -7.52
N LYS A 128 -11.54 0.52 -8.05
CA LYS A 128 -10.63 1.66 -8.04
C LYS A 128 -10.86 2.51 -6.79
N PHE A 129 -9.79 2.93 -6.14
CA PHE A 129 -9.83 3.79 -4.95
C PHE A 129 -8.58 4.67 -4.86
N GLY A 130 -8.69 5.79 -4.16
CA GLY A 130 -7.54 6.62 -3.79
C GLY A 130 -6.92 6.12 -2.47
N TYR A 131 -5.60 6.19 -2.34
CA TYR A 131 -4.89 5.83 -1.12
C TYR A 131 -4.37 7.08 -0.41
N ASN A 132 -5.22 7.73 0.37
CA ASN A 132 -4.88 8.98 1.08
C ASN A 132 -4.60 8.76 2.58
N HIS A 133 -4.22 7.55 2.97
CA HIS A 133 -4.01 7.22 4.38
C HIS A 133 -2.58 7.56 4.87
N PRO A 134 -2.43 7.89 6.16
CA PRO A 134 -1.11 8.02 6.79
C PRO A 134 -0.36 6.67 6.80
N SER A 135 0.95 6.74 7.02
CA SER A 135 1.80 5.55 7.15
C SER A 135 1.29 4.63 8.26
N GLY A 136 1.29 3.31 8.00
CA GLY A 136 0.85 2.27 8.93
C GLY A 136 -0.65 2.00 8.96
N TYR A 137 -1.44 2.69 8.13
CA TYR A 137 -2.86 2.40 7.99
C TYR A 137 -3.11 1.35 6.91
N SER A 138 -4.20 0.57 7.05
CA SER A 138 -4.65 -0.39 6.05
C SER A 138 -5.95 0.03 5.38
N HIS A 139 -6.01 -0.07 4.05
CA HIS A 139 -7.22 0.11 3.26
C HIS A 139 -7.95 -1.22 3.06
N THR A 140 -9.25 -1.27 3.37
CA THR A 140 -10.09 -2.45 3.15
C THR A 140 -10.85 -2.32 1.83
N VAL A 141 -10.58 -3.21 0.88
CA VAL A 141 -11.31 -3.31 -0.38
C VAL A 141 -12.60 -4.12 -0.16
N ARG A 142 -13.71 -3.68 -0.79
CA ARG A 142 -14.95 -4.47 -0.80
C ARG A 142 -14.67 -5.90 -1.33
N PRO A 143 -15.37 -6.93 -0.82
CA PRO A 143 -15.10 -8.29 -1.24
C PRO A 143 -15.32 -8.54 -2.75
N PHE A 144 -14.53 -9.45 -3.30
CA PHE A 144 -14.78 -10.06 -4.60
C PHE A 144 -15.59 -11.34 -4.42
N VAL A 145 -16.63 -11.50 -5.24
CA VAL A 145 -17.54 -12.64 -5.19
C VAL A 145 -17.41 -13.45 -6.46
N TYR A 146 -17.20 -14.75 -6.28
CA TYR A 146 -17.29 -15.76 -7.32
C TYR A 146 -18.56 -16.57 -7.11
N GLN A 147 -19.16 -17.04 -8.18
CA GLN A 147 -20.41 -17.78 -8.18
C GLN A 147 -20.21 -19.16 -8.79
N PRO A 148 -21.01 -20.16 -8.36
CA PRO A 148 -21.06 -21.44 -9.02
C PRO A 148 -21.77 -21.37 -10.37
N ALA A 149 -21.48 -22.35 -11.24
CA ALA A 149 -22.20 -22.48 -12.51
C ALA A 149 -23.67 -22.89 -12.30
N ASP A 150 -23.90 -23.75 -11.32
CA ASP A 150 -25.21 -24.25 -10.94
C ASP A 150 -25.50 -23.85 -9.49
N VAL A 151 -26.56 -23.05 -9.30
CA VAL A 151 -27.02 -22.63 -7.98
C VAL A 151 -27.75 -23.79 -7.30
N PRO A 152 -27.44 -24.12 -6.03
CA PRO A 152 -28.14 -25.17 -5.30
C PRO A 152 -29.64 -24.89 -5.12
N THR A 153 -30.46 -25.95 -5.09
CA THR A 153 -31.92 -25.84 -4.98
C THR A 153 -32.42 -25.23 -3.66
N TYR A 154 -31.60 -25.22 -2.60
CA TYR A 154 -31.98 -24.59 -1.33
C TYR A 154 -31.93 -23.06 -1.39
N CYS A 155 -31.37 -22.48 -2.46
CA CYS A 155 -31.35 -21.05 -2.71
C CYS A 155 -32.64 -20.54 -3.40
N LEU A 156 -33.61 -21.42 -3.68
CA LEU A 156 -34.88 -21.13 -4.36
C LEU A 156 -36.02 -20.88 -3.37
#